data_AF-A0A1C4GTI6-F1
#
_entry.id   AF-A0A1C4GTI6-F1
#
_cell.length_a   1.000
_cell.length_b   1.000
_cell.length_c   1.000
_cell.angle_alpha   90.00
_cell.angle_beta   90.00
_cell.angle_gamma   90.00
#
_symmetry.space_group_name_H-M   'P 1'
#
loop_
_entity.id
_entity.type
_entity.pdbx_description
1 polymer ?
#
loop_
_entity_poly.entity_id
_entity_poly.type
_entity_poly.pdbx_seq_one_letter_code
_entity_poly.pdbx_strand_id
1 'polypeptide(L)'
;MKALAICCAVLSGLWLAGCSSMSPTVDGKTHVYSLKQQCPNLLEMNVGQTLMFTVPENPSTGYIWQVVKPLQIFKVDEIYQQDQVKSQKPILGAGGEKLFRFTALKPGEELIRVKHARSWEKNALEEWSCRVRVSSFL
;
A
#
# COMPACT_ATOMS: atom_id res chain seq x y z
N MET A 1 -54.53 31.24 25.21
CA MET A 1 -53.05 31.06 25.17
C MET A 1 -52.68 29.90 26.07
N LYS A 2 -51.88 28.96 25.54
CA LYS A 2 -51.18 27.84 26.20
C LYS A 2 -52.02 26.66 26.71
N ALA A 3 -52.08 25.61 25.89
CA ALA A 3 -52.30 24.23 26.34
C ALA A 3 -50.97 23.45 26.18
N LEU A 4 -50.70 22.61 27.16
CA LEU A 4 -49.44 21.93 27.46
C LEU A 4 -49.47 20.47 26.94
N ALA A 5 -48.31 20.01 26.47
CA ALA A 5 -47.85 18.61 26.33
C ALA A 5 -48.54 17.67 25.33
N ILE A 6 -47.73 17.06 24.45
CA ILE A 6 -47.51 15.60 24.39
C ILE A 6 -46.15 15.35 23.73
N CYS A 7 -45.30 14.65 24.48
CA CYS A 7 -44.02 14.10 24.07
C CYS A 7 -44.30 12.72 23.43
N CYS A 8 -43.92 12.49 22.18
CA CYS A 8 -43.79 11.14 21.62
C CYS A 8 -42.62 11.10 20.64
N ALA A 9 -41.56 10.46 21.11
CA ALA A 9 -40.37 10.12 20.35
C ALA A 9 -40.72 9.15 19.21
N VAL A 10 -40.19 9.40 18.01
CA VAL A 10 -39.94 8.32 17.03
C VAL A 10 -38.64 8.61 16.27
N LEU A 11 -37.58 7.99 16.80
CA LEU A 11 -36.49 7.32 16.09
C LEU A 11 -35.74 8.12 15.01
N SER A 12 -34.66 8.73 15.48
CA SER A 12 -33.38 8.85 14.80
C SER A 12 -33.11 7.75 13.77
N GLY A 13 -33.30 8.08 12.49
CA GLY A 13 -32.66 7.37 11.39
C GLY A 13 -31.18 7.73 11.37
N LEU A 14 -30.37 7.05 12.20
CA LEU A 14 -28.92 7.04 12.03
C LEU A 14 -28.62 6.26 10.74
N TRP A 15 -28.50 6.97 9.63
CA TRP A 15 -27.85 6.45 8.44
C TRP A 15 -26.36 6.37 8.76
N LEU A 16 -25.94 5.27 9.40
CA LEU A 16 -24.54 4.87 9.40
C LEU A 16 -24.23 4.43 7.96
N ALA A 17 -23.95 5.41 7.10
CA ALA A 17 -23.24 5.17 5.86
C ALA A 17 -21.83 4.71 6.27
N GLY A 18 -21.68 3.40 6.47
CA GLY A 18 -20.37 2.78 6.60
C GLY A 18 -19.61 3.05 5.32
N CYS A 19 -18.58 3.89 5.37
CA CYS A 19 -17.66 4.06 4.26
C CYS A 19 -16.88 2.75 4.09
N SER A 20 -17.37 1.84 3.27
CA SER A 20 -16.57 0.76 2.71
C SER A 20 -15.54 1.39 1.78
N SER A 21 -14.34 1.66 2.31
CA SER A 21 -13.18 2.05 1.51
C SER A 21 -12.75 0.84 0.70
N MET A 22 -13.34 0.69 -0.48
CA MET A 22 -13.00 -0.40 -1.39
C MET A 22 -11.64 -0.06 -2.00
N SER A 23 -10.61 -0.81 -1.58
CA SER A 23 -9.27 -0.64 -2.14
C SER A 23 -9.30 -0.93 -3.65
N PRO A 24 -8.68 -0.11 -4.50
CA PRO A 24 -8.68 -0.36 -5.94
C PRO A 24 -7.90 -1.65 -6.21
N THR A 25 -8.60 -2.67 -6.69
CA THR A 25 -7.97 -3.88 -7.22
C THR A 25 -8.11 -3.86 -8.74
N VAL A 26 -7.05 -4.21 -9.46
CA VAL A 26 -7.06 -4.17 -10.94
C VAL A 26 -7.88 -5.34 -11.52
N ASP A 27 -7.86 -6.48 -10.83
CA ASP A 27 -8.43 -7.76 -11.25
C ASP A 27 -9.16 -8.50 -10.12
N GLY A 28 -9.47 -7.81 -9.00
CA GLY A 28 -10.00 -8.43 -7.78
C GLY A 28 -8.95 -9.18 -6.93
N LYS A 29 -7.69 -9.25 -7.37
CA LYS A 29 -6.61 -9.98 -6.67
C LYS A 29 -5.38 -9.14 -6.40
N THR A 30 -5.19 -8.06 -7.16
CA THR A 30 -3.99 -7.24 -7.15
C THR A 30 -4.32 -5.84 -6.68
N HIS A 31 -3.80 -5.46 -5.52
CA HIS A 31 -3.86 -4.10 -4.97
C HIS A 31 -2.66 -3.32 -5.48
N VAL A 32 -2.87 -2.12 -6.02
CA VAL A 32 -1.80 -1.31 -6.61
C VAL A 32 -1.67 0.02 -5.87
N TYR A 33 -0.45 0.30 -5.43
CA TYR A 33 -0.07 1.52 -4.74
C TYR A 33 1.14 2.19 -5.40
N SER A 34 1.22 3.49 -5.19
CA SER A 34 2.36 4.35 -5.50
C SER A 34 2.56 5.35 -4.36
N LEU A 35 3.63 6.15 -4.39
CA LEU A 35 3.87 7.20 -3.38
C LEU A 35 2.72 8.21 -3.23
N LYS A 36 1.87 8.36 -4.26
CA LYS A 36 0.75 9.29 -4.23
C LYS A 36 -0.46 8.75 -3.46
N GLN A 37 -0.47 7.46 -3.12
CA GLN A 37 -1.62 6.77 -2.52
C GLN A 37 -1.30 6.32 -1.10
N GLN A 38 -2.21 6.66 -0.18
CA GLN A 38 -2.15 6.19 1.19
C GLN A 38 -2.73 4.77 1.28
N CYS A 39 -2.01 3.85 1.93
CA CYS A 39 -2.60 2.56 2.32
C CYS A 39 -3.68 2.79 3.39
N PRO A 40 -4.82 2.07 3.35
CA PRO A 40 -5.82 2.14 4.40
C PRO A 40 -5.22 1.77 5.77
N ASN A 41 -5.92 2.13 6.86
CA ASN A 41 -5.50 1.78 8.22
C ASN A 41 -5.25 0.28 8.40
N LEU A 42 -6.06 -0.54 7.71
CA LEU A 42 -5.87 -1.98 7.59
C LEU A 42 -6.33 -2.39 6.19
N LEU A 43 -5.43 -2.99 5.42
CA LEU A 43 -5.75 -3.62 4.15
C LEU A 43 -6.09 -5.09 4.40
N GLU A 44 -7.30 -5.49 4.00
CA GLU A 44 -7.72 -6.89 4.02
C GLU A 44 -7.37 -7.56 2.69
N MET A 45 -6.69 -8.69 2.76
CA MET A 45 -6.29 -9.53 1.64
C MET A 45 -6.61 -11.01 1.92
N ASN A 46 -6.61 -11.83 0.88
CA ASN A 46 -6.67 -13.28 0.96
C ASN A 46 -5.36 -13.91 0.50
N VAL A 47 -5.10 -15.15 0.93
CA VAL A 47 -3.97 -15.95 0.42
C VAL A 47 -4.02 -16.01 -1.11
N GLY A 48 -2.87 -15.79 -1.75
CA GLY A 48 -2.72 -15.73 -3.21
C GLY A 48 -2.94 -14.35 -3.82
N GLN A 49 -3.53 -13.38 -3.09
CA GLN A 49 -3.59 -12.00 -3.54
C GLN A 49 -2.23 -11.32 -3.46
N THR A 50 -2.10 -10.23 -4.22
CA THR A 50 -0.84 -9.50 -4.37
C THR A 50 -1.03 -8.01 -4.06
N LEU A 51 -0.05 -7.43 -3.37
CA LEU A 51 0.12 -5.98 -3.27
C LEU A 51 1.31 -5.58 -4.14
N MET A 52 1.08 -4.67 -5.09
CA MET A 52 2.12 -4.04 -5.90
C MET A 52 2.32 -2.61 -5.44
N PHE A 53 3.58 -2.25 -5.19
CA PHE A 53 3.97 -0.90 -4.80
C PHE A 53 5.07 -0.41 -5.74
N THR A 54 4.78 0.63 -6.52
CA THR A 54 5.71 1.21 -7.50
C THR A 54 6.18 2.58 -7.03
N VAL A 55 7.49 2.79 -7.07
CA VAL A 55 8.15 4.04 -6.65
C VAL A 55 9.19 4.48 -7.66
N PRO A 56 9.34 5.79 -7.90
CA PRO A 56 10.49 6.29 -8.64
C PRO A 56 11.78 6.03 -7.86
N GLU A 57 12.82 5.59 -8.54
CA GLU A 57 14.14 5.34 -7.97
C GLU A 57 15.23 5.76 -8.95
N ASN A 58 16.27 6.45 -8.46
CA ASN A 58 17.48 6.68 -9.24
C ASN A 58 18.70 6.13 -8.47
N PRO A 59 19.11 4.87 -8.74
CA PRO A 59 20.22 4.22 -8.03
C PRO A 59 21.55 4.98 -8.14
N SER A 60 21.75 5.80 -9.19
CA SER A 60 22.98 6.59 -9.35
C SER A 60 23.20 7.64 -8.26
N THR A 61 22.14 8.01 -7.54
CA THR A 61 22.21 8.96 -6.41
C THR A 61 22.63 8.30 -5.08
N GLY A 62 22.69 6.96 -5.06
CA GLY A 62 22.91 6.13 -3.88
C GLY A 62 21.68 5.92 -3.00
N TYR A 63 20.57 6.61 -3.26
CA TYR A 63 19.30 6.36 -2.57
C TYR A 63 18.59 5.16 -3.18
N ILE A 64 18.13 4.25 -2.31
CA ILE A 64 17.38 3.06 -2.69
C ILE A 64 16.15 2.89 -1.82
N TRP A 65 15.10 2.34 -2.40
CA TRP A 65 13.95 1.82 -1.67
C TRP A 65 14.22 0.40 -1.23
N GLN A 66 13.91 0.06 0.02
CA GLN A 66 14.12 -1.29 0.55
C GLN A 66 13.07 -1.66 1.60
N VAL A 67 12.70 -2.93 1.65
CA VAL A 67 11.86 -3.45 2.74
C VAL A 67 12.67 -3.40 4.04
N VAL A 68 12.09 -2.83 5.10
CA VAL A 68 12.82 -2.56 6.36
C VAL A 68 13.18 -3.83 7.10
N LYS A 69 12.34 -4.87 7.04
CA LYS A 69 12.54 -6.16 7.70
C LYS A 69 11.99 -7.30 6.83
N PRO A 70 12.56 -8.52 6.93
CA PRO A 70 11.97 -9.70 6.33
C PRO A 70 10.50 -9.86 6.78
N LEU A 71 9.63 -10.19 5.83
CA LEU A 71 8.22 -10.46 6.06
C LEU A 71 8.02 -11.97 6.22
N GLN A 72 7.09 -12.36 7.10
CA GLN A 72 6.84 -13.75 7.43
C GLN A 72 5.67 -14.35 6.65
N ILE A 73 4.69 -13.54 6.23
CA ILE A 73 3.49 -14.02 5.54
C ILE A 73 3.48 -13.69 4.04
N PHE A 74 4.48 -12.95 3.56
CA PHE A 74 4.61 -12.53 2.16
C PHE A 74 5.87 -13.09 1.50
N LYS A 75 5.74 -13.47 0.22
CA LYS A 75 6.87 -13.48 -0.71
C LYS A 75 7.07 -12.06 -1.22
N VAL A 76 8.31 -11.59 -1.27
CA VAL A 76 8.66 -10.27 -1.83
C VAL A 76 9.52 -10.46 -3.08
N ASP A 77 9.05 -9.96 -4.22
CA ASP A 77 9.87 -9.77 -5.41
C ASP A 77 10.13 -8.26 -5.63
N GLU A 78 11.37 -7.88 -5.93
CA GLU A 78 11.77 -6.50 -6.20
C GLU A 78 12.31 -6.40 -7.63
N ILE A 79 11.78 -5.46 -8.41
CA ILE A 79 12.16 -5.29 -9.83
C ILE A 79 12.42 -3.81 -10.08
N TYR A 80 13.66 -3.48 -10.47
CA TYR A 80 14.00 -2.14 -10.97
C TYR A 80 13.93 -2.10 -12.49
N GLN A 81 13.28 -1.08 -13.03
CA GLN A 81 13.18 -0.81 -14.46
C GLN A 81 13.65 0.60 -14.72
N GLN A 82 14.75 0.75 -15.46
CA GLN A 82 15.24 2.06 -15.86
C GLN A 82 14.32 2.69 -16.90
N ASP A 83 14.06 4.00 -16.79
CA ASP A 83 13.26 4.72 -17.77
C ASP A 83 13.93 4.68 -19.15
N GLN A 84 13.18 4.26 -20.15
CA GLN A 84 13.60 4.39 -21.54
C GLN A 84 13.22 5.78 -22.04
N VAL A 85 14.19 6.69 -22.06
CA VAL A 85 14.09 7.89 -22.91
C VAL A 85 14.08 7.42 -24.36
N LYS A 86 13.51 8.17 -25.32
CA LYS A 86 13.35 7.82 -26.76
C LYS A 86 14.57 7.21 -27.50
N SER A 87 15.74 7.18 -26.87
CA SER A 87 16.89 6.35 -27.22
C SER A 87 16.66 4.88 -26.81
N GLN A 88 16.75 3.95 -27.76
CA GLN A 88 16.72 2.49 -27.51
C GLN A 88 17.90 1.98 -26.65
N LYS A 89 18.81 2.87 -26.22
CA LYS A 89 19.98 2.54 -25.39
C LYS A 89 19.80 3.08 -23.96
N PRO A 90 20.18 2.29 -22.93
CA PRO A 90 20.25 2.77 -21.55
C PRO A 90 21.11 4.03 -21.44
N ILE A 91 20.61 5.03 -20.73
CA ILE A 91 21.32 6.29 -20.47
C ILE A 91 21.96 6.19 -19.08
N LEU A 92 23.25 6.49 -18.99
CA LEU A 92 23.96 6.52 -17.71
C LEU A 92 23.37 7.59 -16.79
N GLY A 93 23.09 7.22 -15.54
CA GLY A 93 22.55 8.13 -14.52
C GLY A 93 21.05 8.41 -14.63
N ALA A 94 20.36 7.88 -15.65
CA ALA A 94 18.91 7.97 -15.72
C ALA A 94 18.26 7.14 -14.60
N GLY A 95 17.24 7.73 -13.98
CA GLY A 95 16.40 7.01 -13.01
C GLY A 95 15.44 6.04 -13.70
N GLY A 96 14.54 5.50 -12.90
CA GLY A 96 13.48 4.62 -13.33
C GLY A 96 12.48 4.40 -12.22
N GLU A 97 11.86 3.22 -12.24
CA GLU A 97 10.91 2.80 -11.23
C GLU A 97 11.36 1.48 -10.58
N LYS A 98 11.13 1.39 -9.28
CA LYS A 98 11.22 0.15 -8.53
C LYS A 98 9.82 -0.35 -8.18
N LEU A 99 9.55 -1.60 -8.53
CA LEU A 99 8.33 -2.31 -8.21
C LEU A 99 8.63 -3.33 -7.10
N PHE A 100 7.87 -3.22 -6.02
CA PHE A 100 7.75 -4.26 -5.01
C PHE A 100 6.47 -5.05 -5.26
N ARG A 101 6.60 -6.38 -5.32
CA ARG A 101 5.47 -7.30 -5.42
C ARG A 101 5.42 -8.20 -4.18
N PHE A 102 4.42 -7.96 -3.33
CA PHE A 102 4.16 -8.74 -2.12
C PHE A 102 3.04 -9.74 -2.38
N THR A 103 3.36 -11.02 -2.46
CA THR A 103 2.37 -12.09 -2.65
C THR A 103 2.05 -12.75 -1.31
N ALA A 104 0.78 -12.73 -0.92
CA ALA A 104 0.31 -13.30 0.34
C ALA A 104 0.38 -14.84 0.29
N LEU A 105 1.19 -15.46 1.15
CA LEU A 105 1.43 -16.90 1.14
C LEU A 105 0.60 -17.67 2.17
N LYS A 106 0.26 -17.03 3.30
CA LYS A 106 -0.46 -17.66 4.39
C LYS A 106 -1.23 -16.62 5.22
N PRO A 107 -2.23 -17.05 6.00
CA PRO A 107 -2.97 -16.14 6.87
C PRO A 107 -2.10 -15.50 7.96
N GLY A 108 -2.49 -14.31 8.40
CA GLY A 108 -1.82 -13.55 9.46
C GLY A 108 -1.98 -12.05 9.27
N GLU A 109 -1.46 -11.27 10.21
CA GLU A 109 -1.40 -9.82 10.10
C GLU A 109 0.06 -9.37 10.20
N GLU A 110 0.49 -8.51 9.27
CA GLU A 110 1.87 -8.03 9.20
C GLU A 110 1.91 -6.58 8.69
N LEU A 111 2.91 -5.82 9.15
CA LEU A 111 3.16 -4.45 8.72
C LEU A 111 4.26 -4.42 7.68
N ILE A 112 3.91 -4.12 6.43
CA ILE A 112 4.86 -3.84 5.36
C ILE A 112 5.43 -2.44 5.59
N ARG A 113 6.75 -2.31 5.57
CA ARG A 113 7.46 -1.02 5.59
C ARG A 113 8.54 -1.00 4.54
N VAL A 114 8.54 0.04 3.72
CA VAL A 114 9.54 0.29 2.68
C VAL A 114 10.12 1.68 2.92
N LYS A 115 11.46 1.77 3.01
CA LYS A 115 12.15 3.03 3.28
C LYS A 115 13.03 3.44 2.10
N HIS A 116 13.14 4.74 1.86
CA HIS A 116 14.03 5.36 0.90
C HIS A 116 15.22 5.98 1.64
N ALA A 117 16.40 5.38 1.49
CA ALA A 117 17.60 5.81 2.20
C ALA A 117 18.86 5.37 1.46
N ARG A 118 19.99 6.02 1.73
CA ARG A 118 21.30 5.42 1.44
C ARG A 118 21.62 4.32 2.43
N SER A 119 22.38 3.32 1.99
CA SER A 119 22.74 2.16 2.83
C SER A 119 23.52 2.52 4.10
N TRP A 120 24.25 3.65 4.09
CA TRP A 120 25.03 4.16 5.21
C TRP A 120 24.28 5.19 6.08
N GLU A 121 23.08 5.61 5.69
CA GLU A 121 22.29 6.60 6.44
C GLU A 121 21.41 5.92 7.49
N LYS A 122 21.33 6.54 8.68
CA LYS A 122 20.48 6.05 9.77
C LYS A 122 19.01 6.41 9.58
N ASN A 123 18.76 7.60 9.02
CA ASN A 123 17.41 8.13 8.82
C ASN A 123 16.99 7.91 7.37
N ALA A 124 15.74 7.52 7.18
CA ALA A 124 15.15 7.47 5.85
C ALA A 124 14.71 8.87 5.41
N LEU A 125 14.86 9.16 4.12
CA LEU A 125 14.31 10.36 3.50
C LEU A 125 12.78 10.26 3.42
N GLU A 126 12.29 9.09 3.03
CA GLU A 126 10.87 8.78 2.90
C GLU A 126 10.59 7.35 3.37
N GLU A 127 9.36 7.10 3.82
CA GLU A 127 8.89 5.77 4.19
C GLU A 127 7.44 5.59 3.75
N TRP A 128 7.13 4.40 3.24
CA TRP A 128 5.77 3.96 2.97
C TRP A 128 5.47 2.73 3.81
N SER A 129 4.27 2.68 4.37
CA SER A 129 3.84 1.57 5.23
C SER A 129 2.41 1.15 4.94
N CYS A 130 2.15 -0.15 5.11
CA CYS A 130 0.82 -0.71 4.92
C CYS A 130 0.61 -1.88 5.87
N ARG A 131 -0.39 -1.76 6.76
CA ARG A 131 -0.78 -2.85 7.65
C ARG A 131 -1.74 -3.75 6.89
N VAL A 132 -1.39 -5.02 6.77
CA VAL A 132 -2.14 -5.98 5.97
C VAL A 132 -2.56 -7.15 6.83
N ARG A 133 -3.83 -7.54 6.73
CA ARG A 133 -4.35 -8.80 7.25
C ARG A 133 -4.68 -9.72 6.08
N VAL A 134 -4.15 -10.94 6.14
CA VAL A 134 -4.36 -12.00 5.17
C VAL A 134 -5.25 -13.07 5.78
N SER A 135 -6.34 -13.39 5.10
CA SER A 135 -7.27 -14.47 5.45
C SER A 135 -7.14 -15.65 4.49
N SER A 136 -7.53 -16.85 4.94
CA SER A 136 -7.70 -18.00 4.04
C SER A 136 -8.97 -17.86 3.20
N PHE A 137 -8.96 -18.41 1.99
CA PHE A 137 -10.23 -18.74 1.31
C PHE A 137 -10.87 -19.90 2.07
N LEU A 138 -12.11 -19.72 2.54
CA LEU A 138 -13.00 -20.81 2.95
C LEU A 138 -13.66 -21.44 1.71
#